data_AF-A0A946UYT8-F1
#
_entry.id   AF-A0A946UYT8-F1
#
_cell.length_a   1.000
_cell.length_b   1.000
_cell.length_c   1.000
_cell.angle_alpha   90.00
_cell.angle_beta   90.00
_cell.angle_gamma   90.00
#
_symmetry.space_group_name_H-M   'P 1'
#
loop_
_entity.id
_entity.type
_entity.pdbx_description
1 polymer ?
#
loop_
_entity_poly.entity_id
_entity_poly.type
_entity_poly.pdbx_seq_one_letter_code
_entity_poly.pdbx_strand_id
1 'polypeptide(L)'
;MQYDHINVPPDGEAITANADFTLNVPDFPVIPYIEGDGIGIDVTPVMLNIVEAAVETAYNDDRQIRWMPVYAGQRATEIYGDDAW
;
A
#
# COMPACT_ATOMS: atom_id res chain seq x y z
N MET A 1 -4.37 4.30 -16.66
CA MET A 1 -4.24 2.84 -16.68
C MET A 1 -5.28 2.29 -15.72
N GLN A 2 -6.09 1.33 -16.13
CA GLN A 2 -7.09 0.69 -15.28
C GLN A 2 -6.58 -0.71 -14.97
N TYR A 3 -6.51 -1.06 -13.69
CA TYR A 3 -6.19 -2.41 -13.23
C TYR A 3 -7.51 -3.16 -13.01
N ASP A 4 -7.48 -4.49 -13.08
CA ASP A 4 -8.70 -5.30 -12.97
C ASP A 4 -9.30 -5.22 -11.55
N HIS A 5 -8.46 -5.37 -10.52
CA HIS A 5 -8.90 -5.39 -9.12
C HIS A 5 -8.16 -4.41 -8.20
N ILE A 6 -7.23 -3.60 -8.73
CA ILE A 6 -6.45 -2.64 -7.92
C ILE A 6 -7.02 -1.23 -8.09
N ASN A 7 -7.39 -0.62 -6.97
CA ASN A 7 -7.82 0.77 -6.92
C ASN A 7 -6.66 1.65 -6.45
N VAL A 8 -6.14 2.50 -7.35
CA VAL A 8 -5.13 3.50 -6.99
C VAL A 8 -5.81 4.61 -6.19
N PRO A 9 -5.31 4.96 -4.98
CA PRO A 9 -5.81 6.10 -4.24
C PRO A 9 -5.75 7.39 -5.07
N PRO A 10 -6.88 8.09 -5.27
CA PRO A 10 -6.94 9.23 -6.20
C PRO A 10 -6.23 10.49 -5.69
N ASP A 11 -5.97 10.55 -4.39
CA ASP A 11 -5.34 11.67 -3.68
C ASP A 11 -3.90 11.35 -3.22
N GLY A 12 -3.30 10.30 -3.79
CA GLY A 12 -1.91 9.93 -3.55
C GLY A 12 -1.03 10.08 -4.79
N GLU A 13 0.26 10.26 -4.55
CA GLU A 13 1.27 10.38 -5.60
C GLU A 13 2.28 9.21 -5.55
N ALA A 14 2.73 8.76 -6.71
CA ALA A 14 3.71 7.67 -6.80
C ALA A 14 5.11 8.15 -6.39
N ILE A 15 5.83 7.33 -5.62
CA ILE A 15 7.26 7.53 -5.39
C ILE A 15 8.00 7.35 -6.72
N THR A 16 8.94 8.25 -7.01
CA THR A 16 9.79 8.16 -8.22
C THR A 16 11.26 8.01 -7.84
N ALA A 17 12.02 7.34 -8.69
CA ALA A 17 13.47 7.17 -8.53
C ALA A 17 14.21 8.03 -9.56
N ASN A 18 15.22 8.75 -9.10
CA ASN A 18 16.13 9.53 -9.94
C ASN A 18 17.21 8.62 -10.56
N ALA A 19 17.93 9.14 -11.55
CA ALA A 19 19.00 8.40 -12.24
C ALA A 19 20.18 8.02 -11.32
N ASP A 20 20.34 8.69 -10.18
CA ASP A 20 21.34 8.43 -9.16
C ASP A 20 20.85 7.51 -8.03
N PHE A 21 19.67 6.90 -8.20
CA PHE A 21 18.99 6.03 -7.24
C PHE A 21 18.45 6.73 -5.98
N THR A 22 18.48 8.06 -5.91
CA THR A 22 17.73 8.79 -4.87
C THR A 22 16.22 8.71 -5.15
N LEU A 23 15.41 8.81 -4.10
CA LEU A 23 13.95 8.75 -4.20
C LEU A 23 13.34 10.14 -4.00
N ASN A 24 12.40 10.50 -4.87
CA ASN A 24 11.48 11.60 -4.61
C ASN A 24 10.23 11.00 -3.97
N VAL A 25 10.05 11.26 -2.68
CA VAL A 25 8.91 10.79 -1.89
C VAL A 25 8.00 11.99 -1.62
N PRO A 26 6.77 12.02 -2.17
CA PRO A 26 5.80 13.09 -1.91
C PRO A 26 5.28 13.04 -0.46
N ASP A 27 4.55 14.07 -0.04
CA ASP A 27 3.96 14.12 1.30
C ASP A 27 2.77 13.15 1.47
N PHE A 28 2.10 12.81 0.36
CA PHE A 28 1.00 11.83 0.29
C PHE A 28 1.35 10.64 -0.61
N PRO A 29 2.33 9.80 -0.24
CA PRO A 29 2.82 8.73 -1.11
C PRO A 29 1.82 7.56 -1.17
N VAL A 30 1.64 7.01 -2.38
CA VAL A 30 0.94 5.73 -2.57
C VAL A 30 1.89 4.58 -2.22
N ILE A 31 1.49 3.75 -1.26
CA ILE A 31 2.27 2.59 -0.81
C ILE A 31 1.45 1.31 -1.02
N PRO A 32 1.86 0.43 -1.97
CA PRO A 32 1.24 -0.88 -2.12
C PRO A 32 1.50 -1.74 -0.88
N TYR A 33 0.49 -2.50 -0.44
CA TYR A 33 0.67 -3.53 0.58
C TYR A 33 -0.07 -4.82 0.21
N ILE A 34 0.45 -5.94 0.67
CA ILE A 34 -0.18 -7.26 0.56
C ILE A 34 -0.56 -7.67 1.99
N GLU A 35 -1.83 -8.04 2.20
CA GLU A 35 -2.32 -8.49 3.51
C GLU A 35 -1.58 -9.76 3.99
N GLY A 36 -1.26 -10.64 3.05
CA GLY A 36 -0.60 -11.92 3.29
C GLY A 36 -1.61 -13.01 3.67
N ASP A 37 -1.14 -14.25 3.66
CA ASP A 37 -1.96 -15.42 4.00
C ASP A 37 -1.92 -15.74 5.51
N GLY A 38 -2.85 -16.57 5.99
CA GLY A 38 -2.89 -17.02 7.38
C GLY A 38 -3.07 -15.87 8.36
N ILE A 39 -2.09 -15.63 9.23
CA ILE A 39 -2.14 -14.55 10.23
C ILE A 39 -1.99 -13.14 9.64
N GLY A 40 -1.80 -13.02 8.31
CA GLY A 40 -1.76 -11.72 7.62
C GLY A 40 -2.99 -10.87 7.90
N ILE A 41 -4.17 -11.50 7.98
CA ILE A 41 -5.45 -10.85 8.34
C ILE A 41 -5.45 -10.24 9.75
N ASP A 42 -4.64 -10.79 10.66
CA ASP A 42 -4.54 -10.29 12.04
C ASP A 42 -3.45 -9.22 12.19
N VAL A 43 -2.30 -9.42 11.52
CA VAL A 43 -1.11 -8.58 11.69
C VAL A 43 -1.15 -7.33 10.82
N THR A 44 -1.62 -7.43 9.57
CA THR A 44 -1.57 -6.31 8.62
C THR A 44 -2.43 -5.12 9.07
N PRO A 45 -3.69 -5.27 9.51
CA PRO A 45 -4.48 -4.13 9.98
C PRO A 45 -3.82 -3.41 11.16
N VAL A 46 -3.17 -4.16 12.05
CA VAL A 46 -2.43 -3.59 13.19
C VAL A 46 -1.20 -2.81 12.72
N MET A 47 -0.44 -3.35 11.76
CA MET A 47 0.70 -2.67 11.16
C MET A 47 0.29 -1.34 10.52
N LEU A 48 -0.77 -1.34 9.70
CA LEU A 48 -1.27 -0.14 9.03
C LEU A 48 -1.66 0.94 10.05
N ASN A 49 -2.44 0.58 11.08
CA ASN A 49 -2.86 1.50 12.13
C ASN A 49 -1.67 2.10 12.91
N ILE A 50 -0.66 1.29 13.23
CA ILE A 50 0.53 1.76 13.96
C ILE A 50 1.33 2.73 13.10
N VAL A 51 1.51 2.43 11.81
CA VAL A 51 2.25 3.29 10.90
C VAL A 51 1.49 4.61 10.68
N GLU A 52 0.18 4.57 10.46
CA GLU A 52 -0.64 5.79 10.34
C GLU A 52 -0.50 6.69 11.56
N ALA A 53 -0.67 6.13 12.78
CA ALA A 53 -0.54 6.89 14.01
C ALA A 53 0.88 7.47 14.19
N ALA A 54 1.92 6.73 13.78
CA ALA A 54 3.30 7.21 13.86
C ALA A 54 3.57 8.37 12.90
N VAL A 55 3.04 8.32 11.68
CA VAL A 55 3.16 9.39 10.69
C VAL A 55 2.38 10.63 11.16
N GLU A 56 1.13 10.46 11.59
CA GLU A 56 0.31 11.55 12.13
C GLU A 56 0.98 12.20 13.36
N THR A 57 1.56 11.41 14.26
CA THR A 57 2.28 11.95 15.43
C THR A 57 3.51 12.77 15.03
N ALA A 58 4.23 12.36 13.98
CA ALA A 58 5.46 13.02 13.55
C ALA A 58 5.22 14.27 12.71
N TYR A 59 4.13 14.29 11.94
CA TYR A 59 3.90 15.27 10.86
C TYR A 59 2.52 15.93 10.92
N ASN A 60 1.67 15.59 11.88
CA ASN A 60 0.26 15.97 11.91
C ASN A 60 -0.40 15.62 10.55
N ASP A 61 -1.09 16.57 9.94
CA ASP A 61 -1.73 16.41 8.63
C ASP A 61 -0.81 16.72 7.44
N ASP A 62 0.45 17.13 7.68
CA ASP A 62 1.37 17.51 6.61
C ASP A 62 1.84 16.30 5.80
N ARG A 63 1.75 15.07 6.36
CA ARG A 63 2.11 13.82 5.68
C ARG A 63 1.16 12.70 6.05
N GLN A 64 0.78 11.89 5.07
CA GLN A 64 -0.06 10.72 5.30
C GLN A 64 0.18 9.68 4.20
N ILE A 65 0.18 8.39 4.55
CA ILE A 65 0.32 7.32 3.55
C ILE A 65 -1.02 7.08 2.87
N ARG A 66 -0.99 6.83 1.55
CA ARG A 66 -2.13 6.34 0.77
C ARG A 66 -1.94 4.87 0.49
N TRP A 67 -2.49 4.04 1.36
CA TRP A 67 -2.40 2.59 1.24
C TRP A 67 -3.14 2.09 0.02
N MET A 68 -2.47 1.26 -0.78
CA MET A 68 -3.04 0.63 -1.96
C MET A 68 -2.99 -0.90 -1.77
N PRO A 69 -4.12 -1.56 -1.45
CA PRO A 69 -4.15 -3.01 -1.37
C PRO A 69 -3.80 -3.61 -2.73
N VAL A 70 -2.85 -4.54 -2.71
CA VAL A 70 -2.53 -5.42 -3.84
C VAL A 70 -2.51 -6.85 -3.34
N TYR A 71 -2.69 -7.81 -4.24
CA TYR A 71 -3.05 -9.17 -3.85
C TYR A 71 -2.02 -10.17 -4.34
N ALA A 72 -1.67 -11.13 -3.48
CA ALA A 72 -0.81 -12.28 -3.76
C ALA A 72 -1.25 -13.47 -2.89
N GLY A 73 -0.84 -14.69 -3.25
CA GLY A 73 -1.12 -15.88 -2.46
C GLY A 73 -2.58 -16.33 -2.52
N GLN A 74 -3.08 -16.92 -1.44
CA GLN A 74 -4.49 -17.37 -1.38
C GLN A 74 -5.45 -16.20 -1.64
N ARG A 75 -5.10 -15.00 -1.17
CA ARG A 75 -5.95 -13.83 -1.40
C ARG A 75 -6.01 -13.43 -2.88
N ALA A 76 -4.96 -13.66 -3.67
CA ALA A 76 -4.98 -13.42 -5.10
C ALA A 76 -5.86 -14.43 -5.83
N THR A 77 -5.78 -15.72 -5.48
CA THR A 77 -6.61 -16.75 -6.13
C THR A 77 -8.10 -16.53 -5.89
N GLU A 78 -8.48 -16.05 -4.70
CA GLU A 78 -9.87 -15.66 -4.38
C GLU A 78 -10.38 -14.49 -5.24
N ILE A 79 -9.50 -13.57 -5.66
CA ILE A 79 -9.88 -12.33 -6.36
C ILE A 79 -9.74 -12.45 -7.87
N TYR A 80 -8.67 -13.07 -8.35
CA TYR A 80 -8.31 -13.18 -9.77
C TYR A 80 -8.64 -14.55 -10.37
N GLY A 81 -8.96 -15.55 -9.55
CA GLY A 81 -9.32 -16.90 -9.97
C GLY A 81 -8.23 -17.95 -9.73
N ASP A 82 -8.61 -19.22 -9.89
CA ASP A 82 -7.68 -20.35 -9.78
C ASP A 82 -6.52 -20.19 -10.77
N ASP A 83 -5.31 -20.58 -10.36
CA ASP A 83 -4.04 -20.42 -11.07
C ASP A 83 -3.42 -19.00 -11.10
N ALA A 84 -4.06 -18.01 -10.47
CA ALA A 84 -3.50 -16.66 -10.26
C ALA A 84 -2.76 -16.55 -8.90
N TRP A 85 -1.63 -17.23 -8.76
CA TRP A 85 -0.78 -17.24 -7.55
C TRP A 85 0.30 -16.16 -7.54
#